data_AF-A0A8T5BKX5-F1
#
_entry.id   AF-A0A8T5BKX5-F1
#
_cell.length_a   1.000
_cell.length_b   1.000
_cell.length_c   1.000
_cell.angle_alpha   90.00
_cell.angle_beta   90.00
_cell.angle_gamma   90.00
#
_symmetry.space_group_name_H-M   'P 1'
#
loop_
_entity.id
_entity.type
_entity.pdbx_description
1 polymer ?
#
loop_
_entity_poly.entity_id
_entity_poly.type
_entity_poly.pdbx_seq_one_letter_code
_entity_poly.pdbx_strand_id
1 'polypeptide(L)' 'MKVIRSLKFVRDVQRIDDKMIVRVENPEEQNPDLIKAVIKAGGKIIFLTELRPTLKDIYFEIVKEKG' A
#
# COMPACT_ATOMS: atom_id res chain seq x y z
N MET A 1 13.62 -0.37 -2.52
CA MET A 1 12.72 -0.89 -1.45
C MET A 1 13.15 -0.51 -0.04
N LYS A 2 14.45 -0.46 0.30
CA LYS A 2 14.93 -0.16 1.67
C LYS A 2 14.34 1.12 2.28
N VAL A 3 14.28 2.20 1.50
CA VAL A 3 13.74 3.51 1.93
C VAL A 3 12.29 3.42 2.40
N ILE A 4 11.44 2.68 1.69
CA ILE A 4 10.01 2.56 2.02
C ILE A 4 9.83 1.72 3.27
N ARG A 5 10.56 0.60 3.38
CA ARG A 5 10.54 -0.25 4.58
C ARG A 5 11.07 0.46 5.83
N SER A 6 11.84 1.54 5.69
CA SER A 6 12.32 2.33 6.84
C SER A 6 11.34 3.38 7.34
N LEU A 7 10.24 3.63 6.63
CA LEU A 7 9.22 4.58 7.07
C LEU A 7 8.38 3.94 8.19
N LYS A 8 8.33 4.59 9.36
CA LYS A 8 7.72 4.02 10.58
C LYS A 8 6.24 3.65 10.43
N PHE A 9 5.53 4.33 9.55
CA PHE A 9 4.10 4.12 9.31
C PHE A 9 3.80 3.02 8.27
N VAL A 10 4.82 2.48 7.61
CA VAL A 10 4.65 1.39 6.65
C VAL A 10 4.51 0.08 7.38
N ARG A 11 3.33 -0.55 7.26
CA ARG A 11 3.00 -1.82 7.92
C ARG A 11 3.46 -3.03 7.12
N ASP A 12 3.38 -2.93 5.81
CA ASP A 12 3.84 -3.99 4.91
C ASP A 12 4.24 -3.41 3.54
N VAL A 13 5.16 -4.10 2.87
CA VAL A 13 5.57 -3.79 1.50
C VAL A 13 5.72 -5.10 0.74
N GLN A 14 4.93 -5.24 -0.32
CA GLN A 14 5.00 -6.35 -1.25
C GLN A 14 5.33 -5.84 -2.64
N ARG A 15 6.11 -6.64 -3.38
CA ARG A 15 6.34 -6.40 -4.81
C ARG A 15 5.59 -7.47 -5.56
N ILE A 16 4.68 -7.05 -6.44
CA ILE A 16 3.93 -7.93 -7.32
C ILE A 16 4.20 -7.42 -8.72
N ASP A 17 4.93 -8.21 -9.51
CA ASP A 17 5.42 -7.85 -10.84
C ASP A 17 6.20 -6.52 -10.85
N ASP A 18 5.67 -5.54 -11.59
CA ASP A 18 6.17 -4.17 -11.71
C ASP A 18 5.54 -3.20 -10.70
N LYS A 19 4.60 -3.68 -9.87
CA LYS A 19 3.90 -2.90 -8.86
C LYS A 19 4.48 -3.15 -7.48
N MET A 20 4.28 -2.15 -6.63
CA MET A 20 4.61 -2.23 -5.23
C MET A 20 3.37 -1.88 -4.43
N ILE A 21 2.95 -2.82 -3.59
CA ILE A 21 1.83 -2.67 -2.69
C ILE A 21 2.39 -2.28 -1.33
N VAL A 22 1.93 -1.16 -0.81
CA VAL A 22 2.35 -0.66 0.50
C VAL A 22 1.11 -0.55 1.39
N ARG A 23 1.16 -1.19 2.56
CA ARG A 23 0.12 -1.06 3.57
C ARG A 23 0.46 0.08 4.51
N VAL A 24 -0.47 1.04 4.62
CA VAL A 24 -0.41 2.22 5.48
C VAL A 24 -1.76 2.34 6.23
N GLU A 25 -1.79 3.06 7.35
CA GLU A 25 -2.99 3.17 8.20
C GLU A 25 -3.80 4.44 7.91
N ASN A 26 -3.12 5.55 7.62
CA ASN A 26 -3.76 6.81 7.26
C ASN A 26 -3.21 7.29 5.91
N PRO A 27 -3.79 6.82 4.77
CA PRO A 27 -3.29 7.14 3.44
C PRO A 27 -3.25 8.65 3.16
N GLU A 28 -4.18 9.44 3.69
CA GLU A 28 -4.26 10.89 3.43
C GLU A 28 -3.04 11.64 3.99
N GLU A 29 -2.62 11.27 5.21
CA GLU A 29 -1.44 11.86 5.85
C GLU A 29 -0.13 11.20 5.40
N GLN A 30 -0.15 9.88 5.17
CA GLN A 30 1.07 9.09 5.01
C GLN A 30 1.53 8.97 3.55
N ASN A 31 0.62 9.01 2.57
CA ASN A 31 1.00 8.94 1.16
C ASN A 31 1.88 10.13 0.72
N PRO A 32 1.59 11.39 1.10
CA PRO A 32 2.47 12.50 0.75
C PRO A 32 3.92 12.27 1.18
N ASP A 33 4.15 11.76 2.39
CA ASP A 33 5.50 11.51 2.89
C ASP A 33 6.16 10.27 2.29
N LEU A 34 5.37 9.22 2.02
CA LEU A 34 5.80 8.06 1.24
C LEU A 34 6.30 8.49 -0.16
N ILE A 35 5.50 9.29 -0.87
CA ILE A 35 5.79 9.79 -2.21
C ILE A 35 7.08 10.61 -2.19
N LYS A 36 7.21 11.55 -1.25
CA LYS A 36 8.43 12.35 -1.07
C LYS A 36 9.65 11.46 -0.85
N ALA A 37 9.54 10.42 -0.02
CA ALA A 37 10.65 9.50 0.23
C ALA A 37 11.07 8.73 -1.03
N VAL A 38 10.11 8.30 -1.85
CA VAL A 38 10.38 7.63 -3.14
C VAL A 38 11.09 8.57 -4.11
N ILE A 39 10.59 9.80 -4.27
CA ILE A 39 11.19 10.80 -5.16
C ILE A 39 12.60 11.17 -4.70
N LYS A 40 12.81 11.41 -3.40
CA LYS A 40 14.14 11.71 -2.83
C LYS A 40 15.14 10.57 -3.03
N ALA A 41 14.68 9.33 -3.10
CA ALA A 41 15.51 8.17 -3.40
C ALA A 41 15.79 7.97 -4.91
N GLY A 42 15.35 8.90 -5.76
CA GLY A 42 15.49 8.83 -7.23
C GLY A 42 14.42 7.97 -7.92
N GLY A 43 13.41 7.50 -7.18
CA GLY A 43 12.29 6.76 -7.74
C GLY A 43 11.32 7.66 -8.49
N LYS A 44 10.64 7.09 -9.49
CA LYS A 44 9.55 7.75 -10.22
C LYS A 44 8.24 7.03 -9.92
N ILE A 45 7.19 7.78 -9.65
CA ILE A 45 5.85 7.25 -9.44
C ILE A 45 5.07 7.46 -10.74
N ILE A 46 4.65 6.36 -11.36
CA ILE A 46 3.88 6.40 -12.61
C ILE A 46 2.39 6.48 -12.27
N PHE A 47 1.93 5.61 -11.36
CA PHE A 47 0.57 5.57 -10.87
C PHE A 47 0.55 5.34 -9.36
N LEU A 48 -0.41 5.98 -8.69
CA LEU A 48 -0.77 5.70 -7.31
C LEU A 48 -2.24 5.30 -7.30
N THR A 49 -2.54 4.13 -6.76
CA THR A 49 -3.91 3.60 -6.71
C THR A 49 -4.18 3.03 -5.33
N GLU A 50 -5.34 3.38 -4.78
CA GLU A 50 -5.84 2.77 -3.55
C GLU A 50 -6.34 1.36 -3.85
N LEU A 51 -5.86 0.36 -3.11
CA LEU A 51 -6.41 -0.98 -3.18
C LEU A 51 -7.64 -1.05 -2.29
N ARG A 52 -8.82 -1.06 -2.92
CA ARG A 52 -10.07 -1.35 -2.24
C ARG A 52 -10.39 -2.84 -2.43
N PRO A 53 -10.76 -3.56 -1.36
CA PRO A 53 -11.28 -4.91 -1.52
C PRO A 53 -12.51 -4.87 -2.41
N THR A 54 -12.66 -5.86 -3.28
CA THR A 54 -13.84 -5.94 -4.14
C THR A 54 -15.05 -6.40 -3.31
N LEU A 55 -16.26 -6.12 -3.77
CA LEU A 55 -17.49 -6.63 -3.13
C LEU A 55 -17.46 -8.16 -2.97
N LYS A 56 -16.81 -8.86 -3.90
CA LYS A 56 -16.60 -10.30 -3.85
C LYS A 56 -15.69 -10.68 -2.69
N ASP A 57 -14.58 -9.97 -2.50
CA ASP A 57 -13.65 -10.21 -1.40
C ASP A 57 -14.32 -10.00 -0.04
N ILE A 58 -15.11 -8.93 0.10
CA ILE A 58 -15.88 -8.63 1.31
C ILE A 58 -16.93 -9.72 1.58
N TYR A 59 -17.68 -10.15 0.55
CA TYR A 59 -18.66 -11.23 0.70
C TYR A 59 -18.02 -12.53 1.17
N PHE A 60 -16.86 -12.89 0.60
CA PHE A 60 -16.13 -14.09 1.01
C PHE A 60 -15.63 -14.03 2.45
N GLU A 61 -15.18 -12.86 2.93
CA GLU A 61 -14.80 -12.68 4.34
C GLU A 61 -15.99 -12.87 5.28
N ILE A 62 -17.12 -12.22 5.00
CA ILE A 62 -18.33 -12.30 5.85
C ILE A 62 -18.88 -13.73 5.92
N VAL A 63 -18.86 -14.48 4.81
CA VAL A 63 -19.36 -15.86 4.78
C VAL A 63 -18.41 -16.80 5.53
N LYS A 64 -17.09 -16.58 5.48
CA LYS A 64 -16.11 -17.38 6.23
C LYS A 64 -16.18 -17.15 7.74
N GLU A 65 -16.55 -15.95 8.20
CA GLU A 65 -16.70 -15.66 9.64
C GLU A 65 -17.99 -16.24 10.26
N LYS A 66 -18.98 -16.60 9.43
CA LYS A 66 -20.28 -17.13 9.88
C LYS A 66 -20.42 -18.65 9.80
N GLY A 67 -19.37 -19.37 9.40
CA GLY A 67 -19.31 -20.83 9.39
C GLY A 67 -18.40 -21.36 10.50
#